data_AF-A0A6G4IS63-F1
#
_entry.id   AF-A0A6G4IS63-F1
#
_cell.length_a   1.000
_cell.length_b   1.000
_cell.length_c   1.000
_cell.angle_alpha   90.00
_cell.angle_beta   90.00
_cell.angle_gamma   90.00
#
_symmetry.space_group_name_H-M   'P 1'
#
loop_
_entity.id
_entity.type
_entity.pdbx_description
1 polymer ?
#
loop_
_entity_poly.entity_id
_entity_poly.type
_entity_poly.pdbx_seq_one_letter_code
_entity_poly.pdbx_strand_id
1 'polypeptide(L)'
;MKYKPIRVIQLYGATKKAAKQKYSGETFIFNDLVNQVGTFNCTTNEIREVGRMFGAWERKGCDAPIKRISNKSPILYQRIRLFNTGGKR
;
A
#
# COMPACT_ATOMS: atom_id res chain seq x y z
N MET A 1 -9.37 -9.85 -17.01
CA MET A 1 -9.05 -8.88 -15.91
C MET A 1 -10.33 -8.07 -15.65
N LYS A 2 -10.92 -8.13 -14.45
CA LYS A 2 -12.16 -7.36 -14.17
C LYS A 2 -11.86 -5.86 -14.32
N TYR A 3 -12.72 -5.14 -15.04
CA TYR A 3 -12.64 -3.68 -15.18
C TYR A 3 -12.60 -3.03 -13.80
N LYS A 4 -11.67 -2.09 -13.58
CA LYS A 4 -11.60 -1.27 -12.37
C LYS A 4 -11.85 0.19 -12.74
N PRO A 5 -12.73 0.89 -12.02
CA PRO A 5 -12.95 2.31 -12.25
C PRO A 5 -11.65 3.11 -12.13
N ILE A 6 -11.51 4.18 -12.92
CA ILE A 6 -10.29 5.00 -12.95
C ILE A 6 -9.92 5.56 -11.57
N ARG A 7 -10.92 5.95 -10.77
CA ARG A 7 -10.74 6.41 -9.38
C ARG A 7 -10.08 5.37 -8.47
N VAL A 8 -10.38 4.08 -8.65
CA VAL A 8 -9.76 2.98 -7.88
C VAL A 8 -8.29 2.85 -8.24
N ILE A 9 -7.96 2.99 -9.53
CA ILE A 9 -6.58 2.96 -10.02
C ILE A 9 -5.80 4.17 -9.51
N GLN A 10 -6.41 5.35 -9.52
CA GLN A 10 -5.83 6.60 -8.98
C GLN A 10 -5.55 6.49 -7.48
N LEU A 11 -6.53 6.06 -6.68
CA LEU A 11 -6.36 5.86 -5.24
C LEU A 11 -5.26 4.83 -4.93
N TYR A 12 -5.22 3.72 -5.68
CA TYR A 12 -4.16 2.73 -5.57
C TYR A 12 -2.76 3.30 -5.90
N GLY A 13 -2.63 4.05 -6.99
CA GLY A 13 -1.38 4.70 -7.37
C GLY A 13 -0.91 5.72 -6.33
N ALA A 14 -1.84 6.55 -5.85
CA ALA A 14 -1.56 7.58 -4.85
C ALA A 14 -1.11 6.98 -3.51
N THR A 15 -1.83 5.97 -3.01
CA THR A 15 -1.45 5.27 -1.76
C THR A 15 -0.11 4.54 -1.88
N LYS A 16 0.21 3.92 -3.02
CA LYS A 16 1.55 3.37 -3.29
C LYS A 16 2.63 4.45 -3.22
N LYS A 17 2.40 5.60 -3.84
CA LYS A 17 3.34 6.73 -3.84
C LYS A 17 3.56 7.26 -2.42
N ALA A 18 2.48 7.48 -1.67
CA ALA A 18 2.54 7.91 -0.28
C ALA A 18 3.30 6.92 0.60
N ALA A 19 3.04 5.62 0.47
CA ALA A 19 3.76 4.57 1.19
C ALA A 19 5.28 4.60 0.90
N LYS A 20 5.69 4.87 -0.35
CA LYS A 20 7.12 4.94 -0.73
C LYS A 20 7.82 6.16 -0.13
N GLN A 21 7.09 7.25 0.10
CA GLN A 21 7.59 8.51 0.66
C GLN A 21 7.75 8.50 2.19
N LYS A 22 7.18 7.52 2.89
CA LYS A 22 7.34 7.33 4.34
C LYS A 22 8.83 7.17 4.72
N TYR A 23 9.19 7.59 5.93
CA TYR A 23 10.55 7.43 6.43
C TYR A 23 10.86 5.96 6.71
N SER A 24 12.11 5.55 6.52
CA SER A 24 12.51 4.18 6.86
C SER A 24 12.27 3.89 8.34
N GLY A 25 11.64 2.75 8.63
CA GLY A 25 11.26 2.36 9.99
C GLY A 25 9.90 2.89 10.44
N GLU A 26 9.33 3.87 9.73
CA GLU A 26 8.00 4.41 10.03
C GLU A 26 6.93 3.34 9.83
N THR A 27 6.02 3.27 10.79
CA THR A 27 4.86 2.39 10.76
C THR A 27 3.62 3.17 10.36
N PHE A 28 2.74 2.54 9.62
CA PHE A 28 1.50 3.16 9.16
C PHE A 28 0.46 2.07 8.86
N ILE A 29 -0.81 2.46 8.89
CA ILE A 29 -1.89 1.63 8.37
C ILE A 29 -2.35 2.14 7.01
N PHE A 30 -2.97 1.27 6.21
CA PHE A 30 -3.45 1.65 4.88
C PHE A 30 -4.42 2.84 4.91
N ASN A 31 -5.26 2.92 5.95
CA ASN A 31 -6.26 3.99 6.08
C ASN A 31 -5.62 5.38 6.27
N ASP A 32 -4.46 5.46 6.91
CA ASP A 32 -3.72 6.73 7.06
C ASP A 32 -3.28 7.27 5.70
N LEU A 33 -2.83 6.37 4.82
CA LEU A 33 -2.44 6.73 3.46
C LEU A 33 -3.64 7.22 2.65
N VAL A 34 -4.80 6.58 2.80
CA VAL A 34 -6.05 7.00 2.14
C VAL A 34 -6.45 8.39 2.61
N ASN A 35 -6.39 8.67 3.91
CA ASN A 35 -6.69 9.98 4.47
C ASN A 35 -5.71 11.05 3.98
N GLN A 36 -4.43 10.70 3.82
CA GLN A 36 -3.40 11.60 3.33
C GLN A 36 -3.60 11.99 1.86
N VAL A 37 -3.96 11.03 0.99
CA VAL A 37 -4.05 11.26 -0.46
C VAL A 37 -5.45 11.66 -0.94
N GLY A 38 -6.46 11.53 -0.07
CA GLY A 38 -7.86 11.71 -0.42
C GLY A 38 -8.48 10.46 -1.05
N THR A 39 -9.80 10.36 -1.01
CA THR A 39 -10.54 9.15 -1.43
C THR A 39 -10.90 9.11 -2.91
N PHE A 40 -10.72 10.21 -3.66
CA PHE A 40 -11.10 10.32 -5.09
C PHE A 40 -12.56 9.92 -5.37
N ASN A 41 -13.47 10.21 -4.42
CA ASN A 41 -14.88 9.80 -4.48
C ASN A 41 -15.08 8.28 -4.62
N CYS A 42 -14.14 7.47 -4.12
CA CYS A 42 -14.32 6.03 -3.99
C CYS A 42 -15.34 5.71 -2.89
N THR A 43 -16.20 4.74 -3.18
CA THR A 43 -17.07 4.10 -2.19
C THR A 43 -16.25 3.27 -1.19
N THR A 44 -16.85 2.94 -0.05
CA THR A 44 -16.20 2.08 0.96
C THR A 44 -15.77 0.72 0.40
N ASN A 45 -16.56 0.14 -0.52
CA ASN A 45 -16.21 -1.14 -1.15
C ASN A 45 -15.01 -1.02 -2.10
N GLU A 46 -14.89 0.10 -2.80
CA GLU A 46 -13.72 0.41 -3.63
C GLU A 46 -12.48 0.65 -2.78
N ILE A 47 -12.58 1.37 -1.66
CA ILE A 47 -11.46 1.57 -0.73
C ILE A 47 -10.98 0.22 -0.17
N ARG A 48 -11.90 -0.68 0.22
CA ARG A 48 -11.56 -2.05 0.64
C ARG A 48 -10.86 -2.83 -0.46
N GLU A 49 -11.28 -2.67 -1.71
CA GLU A 49 -10.62 -3.28 -2.86
C GLU A 49 -9.20 -2.73 -3.08
N VAL A 50 -9.00 -1.42 -2.95
CA VAL A 50 -7.65 -0.84 -2.98
C VAL A 50 -6.80 -1.40 -1.84
N GLY A 51 -7.35 -1.55 -0.63
CA GLY A 51 -6.64 -2.18 0.49
C GLY A 51 -6.19 -3.62 0.17
N ARG A 52 -7.03 -4.41 -0.50
CA ARG A 52 -6.66 -5.75 -0.98
C ARG A 52 -5.55 -5.71 -2.03
N MET A 53 -5.64 -4.78 -2.98
CA MET A 53 -4.61 -4.55 -4.00
C MET A 53 -3.27 -4.12 -3.37
N PHE A 54 -3.32 -3.23 -2.38
CA PHE A 54 -2.15 -2.76 -1.63
C PHE A 54 -1.49 -3.89 -0.84
N GLY A 55 -2.28 -4.73 -0.15
CA GLY A 55 -1.77 -5.91 0.52
C GLY A 55 -1.20 -6.95 -0.46
N ALA A 56 -1.74 -7.07 -1.67
CA ALA A 56 -1.16 -7.94 -2.71
C ALA A 56 0.15 -7.37 -3.27
N TRP A 57 0.25 -6.05 -3.41
CA TRP A 57 1.49 -5.36 -3.80
C TRP A 57 2.60 -5.63 -2.78
N GLU A 58 2.31 -5.47 -1.49
CA GLU A 58 3.24 -5.80 -0.41
C GLU A 58 3.74 -7.26 -0.49
N ARG A 59 2.84 -8.24 -0.59
CA ARG A 59 3.21 -9.66 -0.67
C ARG A 59 4.03 -10.04 -1.92
N LYS A 60 3.92 -9.28 -3.01
CA LYS A 60 4.66 -9.57 -4.25
C LYS A 60 6.13 -9.16 -4.18
N GLY A 61 6.54 -8.31 -3.23
CA GLY A 61 7.94 -8.06 -2.85
C GLY A 61 8.86 -7.38 -3.88
N CYS A 62 8.54 -7.39 -5.17
CA CYS A 62 9.50 -6.93 -6.21
C CYS A 62 9.69 -5.40 -6.26
N ASP A 63 8.69 -4.60 -5.90
CA ASP A 63 8.74 -3.12 -5.97
C ASP A 63 8.15 -2.43 -4.72
N ALA A 64 7.87 -3.21 -3.68
CA ALA A 64 7.21 -2.76 -2.45
C ALA A 64 8.23 -2.57 -1.34
N PRO A 65 8.66 -1.34 -1.01
CA PRO A 65 9.68 -1.13 0.01
C PRO A 65 9.01 -1.00 1.40
N ILE A 66 8.06 -1.90 1.65
CA ILE A 66 7.23 -1.98 2.84
C ILE A 66 7.12 -3.45 3.24
N LYS A 67 7.02 -3.73 4.54
CA LYS A 67 6.70 -5.06 5.06
C LYS A 67 5.50 -4.98 5.99
N ARG A 68 4.70 -6.03 6.03
CA ARG A 68 3.69 -6.17 7.07
C ARG A 68 4.34 -6.59 8.39
N ILE A 69 3.98 -5.92 9.48
CA ILE A 69 4.47 -6.22 10.83
C ILE A 69 3.39 -6.77 11.76
N SER A 70 2.09 -6.54 11.46
CA SER A 70 0.98 -7.16 12.17
C SER A 70 -0.18 -7.45 11.23
N ASN A 71 -0.79 -8.62 11.39
CA ASN A 71 -2.03 -9.02 10.72
C ASN A 71 -3.30 -8.67 11.52
N LYS A 72 -3.16 -8.15 12.76
CA LYS A 72 -4.32 -7.70 13.53
C LYS A 72 -4.95 -6.49 12.84
N SER A 73 -6.27 -6.37 12.87
CA SER A 73 -6.95 -5.20 12.31
C SER A 73 -6.77 -3.99 13.25
N PRO A 74 -6.30 -2.83 12.76
CA PRO A 74 -5.86 -2.56 11.38
C PRO A 74 -4.48 -3.13 11.05
N ILE A 75 -4.32 -3.68 9.83
CA ILE A 75 -3.05 -4.24 9.35
C ILE A 75 -1.97 -3.16 9.41
N LEU A 76 -0.88 -3.46 10.10
CA LEU A 76 0.23 -2.53 10.30
C LEU A 76 1.37 -2.84 9.33
N TYR A 77 1.81 -1.81 8.61
CA TYR A 77 2.92 -1.84 7.68
C TYR A 77 4.10 -1.04 8.24
N GLN A 78 5.31 -1.41 7.83
CA GLN A 78 6.52 -0.66 8.12
C GLN A 78 7.29 -0.40 6.82
N ARG A 79 7.74 0.84 6.60
CA ARG A 79 8.65 1.19 5.51
C ARG A 79 10.03 0.57 5.75
N ILE A 80 10.57 -0.15 4.77
CA ILE A 80 11.91 -0.77 4.85
C ILE A 80 12.87 -0.13 3.85
N ARG A 81 14.08 0.28 4.28
CA ARG A 81 15.13 0.68 3.31
C ARG A 81 15.28 -0.42 2.26
N LEU A 82 15.23 -0.03 0.99
CA LEU A 82 15.68 -0.89 -0.10
C LEU A 82 17.19 -0.96 0.02
N PHE A 83 17.70 -1.85 0.88
CA PHE A 83 19.03 -2.37 0.66
C PHE A 83 18.92 -3.27 -0.57
N ASN A 84 19.76 -3.03 -1.57
CA ASN A 84 19.86 -3.89 -2.75
C ASN A 84 19.79 -5.36 -2.32
N THR A 85 18.66 -6.02 -2.53
CA THR A 85 18.58 -7.49 -2.51
C THR A 85 19.21 -7.99 -3.81
N GLY A 86 20.51 -7.73 -3.95
CA GLY A 86 21.46 -8.57 -4.68
C GLY A 86 22.00 -9.69 -3.77
N GLY A 87 21.22 -10.08 -2.75
CA GLY A 87 21.47 -11.26 -1.93
C GLY A 87 20.94 -12.48 -2.67
N LYS A 88 21.88 -13.25 -3.21
CA LYS A 88 21.73 -14.53 -3.93
C LYS A 88 20.55 -15.39 -3.44
N ARG A 89 19.75 -15.87 -4.39
CA ARG A 89 19.04 -17.16 -4.28
C ARG A 89 20.04 -18.29 -4.44
#